data_AF-A0A9W8Y937-F1
#
_entry.id   AF-A0A9W8Y937-F1
#
_cell.length_a   1.000
_cell.length_b   1.000
_cell.length_c   1.000
_cell.angle_alpha   90.00
_cell.angle_beta   90.00
_cell.angle_gamma   90.00
#
_symmetry.space_group_name_H-M   'P 1'
#
loop_
_entity.id
_entity.type
_entity.pdbx_description
1 polymer ?
#
loop_
_entity_poly.entity_id
_entity_poly.type
_entity_poly.pdbx_seq_one_letter_code
_entity_poly.pdbx_strand_id
1 'polypeptide(L)'
;MDASTRLYQRLGQIPEDPNDPESLDELLVCAFGAFARYYVLWKTRGGTFRQDSYDLPIALRDWLYSVDGTGRDFATLQVVFGRGEEYFASDQYSKLEYKEPEAKRPDEDEEKLDKQTLRRSRTVRPSQSYVTSQSTRVGSSAEDSQSPILSPAKKADGLPGSISGDEYEPKPAAQDYRCIGKGFCGSVWALEGNPGHACTAIKREDGGPGRSITNDYINHLRVLQAALQHPPATPLSVPQCHELIQPTDEAWWLQRLHQFPPGYSACRALLSERIPRVPRIISNKIVDLFCDGNAPLSDFVKSNLDDDACLIRPYLGRRRRHRQETSTSRFQRFSLRNVPLHIDQMEALGLDIRAYVETMADALALMHWGAQIDANDVEFVLAPPRGEPLSSSVFNCEYLGIHCMWILDFDCCRPLSMDDAGIEKACQAFFKNDPFYPRPESEEAADKELWKVFKQRFLVTSRRILEDVGQDGRYLVEKLVDRIEEEGRLRRRK
;
A
#
# COMPACT_ATOMS: atom_id res chain seq x y z
N MET A 1 -4.95 -31.37 -7.12
CA MET A 1 -3.72 -30.80 -6.50
C MET A 1 -3.97 -29.33 -6.30
N ASP A 2 -3.55 -28.77 -5.18
CA ASP A 2 -3.76 -27.34 -4.91
C ASP A 2 -2.74 -26.47 -5.67
N ALA A 3 -3.08 -25.20 -5.86
CA ALA A 3 -2.25 -24.22 -6.56
C ALA A 3 -0.85 -24.08 -5.95
N SER A 4 -0.78 -24.10 -4.62
CA SER A 4 0.49 -24.10 -3.87
C SER A 4 1.44 -25.23 -4.28
N THR A 5 0.90 -26.44 -4.51
CA THR A 5 1.69 -27.68 -4.56
C THR A 5 2.70 -27.68 -5.71
N ARG A 6 2.39 -27.06 -6.85
CA ARG A 6 3.20 -27.17 -8.07
C ARG A 6 4.52 -26.38 -7.99
N LEU A 7 4.47 -25.10 -7.61
CA LEU A 7 5.71 -24.32 -7.41
C LEU A 7 6.56 -24.98 -6.33
N TYR A 8 5.95 -25.45 -5.25
CA TYR A 8 6.68 -26.01 -4.11
C TYR A 8 7.30 -27.39 -4.40
N GLN A 9 6.67 -28.19 -5.27
CA GLN A 9 7.32 -29.37 -5.84
C GLN A 9 8.52 -29.01 -6.73
N ARG A 10 8.48 -27.87 -7.41
CA ARG A 10 9.50 -27.43 -8.38
C ARG A 10 10.68 -26.71 -7.71
N LEU A 11 10.44 -25.83 -6.75
CA LEU A 11 11.49 -25.28 -5.88
C LEU A 11 12.20 -26.39 -5.10
N GLY A 12 11.46 -27.45 -4.71
CA GLY A 12 12.02 -28.64 -4.07
C GLY A 12 12.86 -29.56 -4.96
N GLN A 13 13.19 -29.13 -6.18
CA GLN A 13 14.18 -29.74 -7.09
C GLN A 13 15.46 -28.89 -7.21
N ILE A 14 15.50 -27.69 -6.62
CA ILE A 14 16.70 -26.86 -6.54
C ILE A 14 17.59 -27.42 -5.40
N PRO A 15 18.93 -27.47 -5.57
CA PRO A 15 19.82 -27.92 -4.50
C PRO A 15 19.73 -27.07 -3.22
N GLU A 16 19.99 -27.70 -2.08
CA GLU A 16 19.96 -27.10 -0.74
C GLU A 16 21.34 -27.14 -0.02
N ASP A 17 22.40 -27.62 -0.68
CA ASP A 17 23.75 -27.66 -0.11
C ASP A 17 24.40 -26.26 -0.20
N PRO A 18 24.81 -25.63 0.92
CA PRO A 18 25.43 -24.31 0.89
C PRO A 18 26.75 -24.25 0.08
N ASN A 19 27.34 -25.39 -0.29
CA ASN A 19 28.54 -25.50 -1.12
C ASN A 19 28.25 -25.76 -2.61
N ASP A 20 27.00 -26.07 -2.98
CA ASP A 20 26.59 -26.28 -4.37
C ASP A 20 26.38 -24.93 -5.07
N PRO A 21 27.09 -24.64 -6.19
CA PRO A 21 26.92 -23.39 -6.93
C PRO A 21 25.53 -23.23 -7.57
N GLU A 22 24.72 -24.29 -7.72
CA GLU A 22 23.34 -24.23 -8.24
C GLU A 22 22.28 -24.06 -7.12
N SER A 23 22.66 -24.14 -5.84
CA SER A 23 21.75 -23.80 -4.74
C SER A 23 21.26 -22.36 -4.82
N LEU A 24 20.02 -22.13 -4.37
CA LEU A 24 19.43 -20.79 -4.32
C LEU A 24 20.16 -19.90 -3.31
N ASP A 25 20.53 -18.70 -3.73
CA ASP A 25 21.19 -17.68 -2.89
C ASP A 25 20.26 -16.48 -2.65
N GLU A 26 19.57 -16.01 -3.70
CA GLU A 26 18.75 -14.80 -3.68
C GLU A 26 17.50 -14.97 -4.57
N LEU A 27 16.29 -14.81 -4.01
CA LEU A 27 15.02 -14.89 -4.76
C LEU A 27 14.57 -13.48 -5.17
N LEU A 28 14.74 -13.14 -6.44
CA LEU A 28 14.60 -11.78 -6.99
C LEU A 28 13.17 -11.41 -7.36
N VAL A 29 12.45 -12.33 -8.00
CA VAL A 29 11.03 -12.15 -8.37
C VAL A 29 10.27 -13.42 -8.02
N CYS A 30 9.08 -13.26 -7.44
CA CYS A 30 8.12 -14.33 -7.25
C CYS A 30 6.70 -13.77 -7.35
N ALA A 31 5.96 -14.19 -8.36
CA ALA A 31 4.62 -13.72 -8.67
C ALA A 31 3.63 -14.89 -8.68
N PHE A 32 2.44 -14.68 -8.11
CA PHE A 32 1.36 -15.67 -8.02
C PHE A 32 0.06 -15.12 -8.61
N GLY A 33 -0.55 -15.85 -9.53
CA GLY A 33 -1.85 -15.52 -10.12
C GLY A 33 -2.94 -16.53 -9.76
N ALA A 34 -4.08 -16.44 -10.44
CA ALA A 34 -5.14 -17.45 -10.35
C ALA A 34 -4.68 -18.84 -10.84
N PHE A 35 -5.45 -19.88 -10.54
CA PHE A 35 -5.30 -21.22 -11.13
C PHE A 35 -3.91 -21.88 -11.06
N ALA A 36 -3.12 -21.57 -10.02
CA ALA A 36 -1.73 -22.03 -9.81
C ALA A 36 -0.65 -21.35 -10.66
N ARG A 37 -1.01 -20.31 -11.42
CA ARG A 37 -0.08 -19.50 -12.22
C ARG A 37 1.04 -18.91 -11.37
N TYR A 38 2.27 -19.07 -11.82
CA TYR A 38 3.43 -18.45 -11.16
C TYR A 38 4.55 -18.09 -12.14
N TYR A 39 5.37 -17.12 -11.73
CA TYR A 39 6.72 -16.90 -12.25
C TYR A 39 7.69 -16.70 -11.08
N VAL A 40 8.85 -17.33 -11.15
CA VAL A 40 9.97 -17.13 -10.22
C VAL A 40 11.26 -16.85 -10.96
N LEU A 41 12.05 -15.93 -10.43
CA LEU A 41 13.43 -15.63 -10.81
C LEU A 41 14.28 -15.66 -9.54
N TRP A 42 15.35 -16.43 -9.55
CA TRP A 42 16.34 -16.46 -8.48
C TRP A 42 17.76 -16.44 -9.05
N LYS A 43 18.71 -16.16 -8.17
CA LYS A 43 20.14 -16.23 -8.41
C LYS A 43 20.70 -17.35 -7.54
N THR A 44 21.61 -18.10 -8.13
CA THR A 44 22.28 -19.24 -7.51
C THR A 44 23.57 -18.81 -6.81
N ARG A 45 24.15 -19.65 -5.94
CA ARG A 45 25.38 -19.30 -5.19
C ARG A 45 26.59 -19.08 -6.12
N GLY A 46 26.59 -19.74 -7.28
CA GLY A 46 27.52 -19.49 -8.39
C GLY A 46 27.24 -18.22 -9.20
N GLY A 47 26.36 -17.33 -8.72
CA GLY A 47 26.03 -16.04 -9.34
C GLY A 47 25.14 -16.13 -10.59
N THR A 48 24.69 -17.32 -10.99
CA THR A 48 23.90 -17.53 -12.21
C THR A 48 22.41 -17.32 -11.95
N PHE A 49 21.75 -16.56 -12.81
CA PHE A 49 20.29 -16.36 -12.76
C PHE A 49 19.55 -17.57 -13.35
N ARG A 50 18.43 -17.94 -12.69
CA ARG A 50 17.56 -19.06 -13.03
C ARG A 50 16.11 -18.60 -12.94
N GLN A 51 15.28 -18.99 -13.89
CA GLN A 51 13.84 -18.69 -13.87
C GLN A 51 12.99 -19.93 -14.19
N ASP A 52 11.80 -19.99 -13.61
CA ASP A 52 10.82 -21.07 -13.78
C ASP A 52 9.40 -20.50 -13.69
N SER A 53 8.44 -21.11 -14.39
CA SER A 53 7.06 -20.62 -14.41
C SER A 53 6.04 -21.68 -14.78
N TYR A 54 4.78 -21.43 -14.41
CA TYR A 54 3.64 -22.26 -14.77
C TYR A 54 2.43 -21.41 -15.15
N ASP A 55 1.67 -21.92 -16.13
CA ASP A 55 0.42 -21.34 -16.66
C ASP A 55 0.50 -19.85 -17.01
N LEU A 56 1.64 -19.38 -17.52
CA LEU A 56 1.76 -18.00 -17.98
C LEU A 56 0.92 -17.77 -19.25
N PRO A 57 0.10 -16.69 -19.31
CA PRO A 57 -0.50 -16.23 -20.55
C PRO A 57 0.58 -16.03 -21.62
N ILE A 58 0.29 -16.44 -22.86
CA ILE A 58 1.31 -16.62 -23.91
C ILE A 58 2.15 -15.36 -24.11
N ALA A 59 1.53 -14.17 -24.19
CA ALA A 59 2.26 -12.91 -24.33
C ALA A 59 3.19 -12.59 -23.15
N LEU A 60 2.79 -12.92 -21.90
CA LEU A 60 3.66 -12.77 -20.72
C LEU A 60 4.81 -13.77 -20.74
N ARG A 61 4.56 -15.03 -21.11
CA ARG A 61 5.61 -16.04 -21.25
C ARG A 61 6.63 -15.60 -22.29
N ASP A 62 6.17 -15.20 -23.47
CA ASP A 62 7.04 -14.87 -24.60
C ASP A 62 7.79 -13.55 -24.36
N TRP A 63 7.24 -12.65 -23.53
CA TRP A 63 7.98 -11.48 -23.02
C TRP A 63 9.00 -11.85 -21.93
N LEU A 64 8.75 -12.82 -21.04
CA LEU A 64 9.69 -13.23 -19.98
C LEU A 64 10.79 -14.21 -20.46
N TYR A 65 10.55 -14.95 -21.54
CA TYR A 65 11.46 -15.96 -22.11
C TYR A 65 11.83 -15.58 -23.55
N SER A 66 12.33 -14.36 -23.75
CA SER A 66 12.56 -13.74 -25.06
C SER A 66 13.30 -14.65 -26.05
N VAL A 67 12.61 -15.05 -27.11
CA VAL A 67 13.10 -16.04 -28.09
C VAL A 67 14.18 -15.47 -29.02
N ASP A 68 14.34 -14.15 -29.03
CA ASP A 68 15.34 -13.39 -29.79
C ASP A 68 16.73 -13.33 -29.12
N GLY A 69 16.87 -13.88 -27.91
CA GLY A 69 18.11 -13.84 -27.13
C GLY A 69 18.34 -12.52 -26.39
N THR A 70 17.38 -11.58 -26.39
CA THR A 70 17.45 -10.40 -25.53
C THR A 70 17.09 -10.80 -24.09
N GLY A 71 18.09 -10.90 -23.22
CA GLY A 71 17.86 -11.09 -21.79
C GLY A 71 17.03 -9.93 -21.21
N ARG A 72 16.17 -10.22 -20.24
CA ARG A 72 15.51 -9.19 -19.43
C ARG A 72 16.46 -8.67 -18.36
N ASP A 73 16.28 -7.42 -17.96
CA ASP A 73 17.07 -6.88 -16.86
C ASP A 73 16.59 -7.45 -15.51
N PHE A 74 17.26 -8.52 -15.07
CA PHE A 74 16.94 -9.25 -13.85
C PHE A 74 17.11 -8.45 -12.55
N ALA A 75 17.79 -7.30 -12.58
CA ALA A 75 17.95 -6.43 -11.41
C ALA A 75 16.72 -5.53 -11.18
N THR A 76 16.10 -5.04 -12.26
CA THR A 76 14.90 -4.19 -12.21
C THR A 76 13.59 -4.94 -12.43
N LEU A 77 13.65 -6.22 -12.87
CA LEU A 77 12.48 -7.01 -13.25
C LEU A 77 11.35 -6.97 -12.21
N GLN A 78 10.13 -6.83 -12.72
CA GLN A 78 8.88 -6.89 -11.99
C GLN A 78 7.95 -7.85 -12.72
N VAL A 79 7.27 -8.71 -11.97
CA VAL A 79 6.11 -9.48 -12.44
C VAL A 79 5.07 -9.45 -11.32
N VAL A 80 3.84 -9.09 -11.65
CA VAL A 80 2.69 -9.00 -10.73
C VAL A 80 1.47 -9.54 -11.47
N PHE A 81 0.69 -10.41 -10.82
CA PHE A 81 -0.62 -10.82 -11.31
C PHE A 81 -1.71 -10.03 -10.57
N GLY A 82 -2.77 -9.67 -11.27
CA GLY A 82 -3.97 -9.08 -10.71
C GLY A 82 -5.02 -10.14 -10.39
N ARG A 83 -6.29 -9.85 -10.67
CA ARG A 83 -7.40 -10.79 -10.52
C ARG A 83 -7.62 -11.54 -11.83
N GLY A 84 -8.01 -12.82 -11.74
CA GLY A 84 -8.24 -13.66 -12.93
C GLY A 84 -7.01 -13.76 -13.84
N GLU A 85 -7.14 -13.28 -15.06
CA GLU A 85 -6.09 -13.24 -16.09
C GLU A 85 -5.25 -11.96 -16.09
N GLU A 86 -5.55 -10.95 -15.27
CA GLU A 86 -4.77 -9.70 -15.19
C GLU A 86 -3.29 -9.93 -14.86
N TYR A 87 -2.39 -9.19 -15.53
CA TYR A 87 -0.96 -9.18 -15.18
C TYR A 87 -0.26 -7.88 -15.60
N PHE A 88 0.89 -7.64 -14.96
CA PHE A 88 1.86 -6.62 -15.31
C PHE A 88 3.27 -7.20 -15.18
N ALA A 89 4.14 -6.85 -16.12
CA ALA A 89 5.56 -7.08 -16.00
C ALA A 89 6.36 -5.91 -16.60
N SER A 90 7.52 -5.61 -16.02
CA SER A 90 8.40 -4.53 -16.48
C SER A 90 9.86 -4.79 -16.12
N ASP A 91 10.76 -4.23 -16.90
CA ASP A 91 12.18 -4.05 -16.59
C ASP A 91 12.62 -2.63 -16.98
N GLN A 92 13.91 -2.28 -16.85
CA GLN A 92 14.39 -0.93 -17.20
C GLN A 92 14.22 -0.56 -18.69
N TYR A 93 13.93 -1.53 -19.57
CA TYR A 93 13.83 -1.31 -21.02
C TYR A 93 12.41 -1.34 -21.55
N SER A 94 11.52 -2.14 -20.96
CA SER A 94 10.17 -2.35 -21.48
C SER A 94 9.16 -2.76 -20.42
N LYS A 95 7.87 -2.72 -20.78
CA LYS A 95 6.78 -3.24 -19.96
C LYS A 95 5.70 -3.90 -20.80
N LEU A 96 5.01 -4.87 -20.21
CA LEU A 96 3.84 -5.55 -20.75
C LEU A 96 2.73 -5.56 -19.69
N GLU A 97 1.50 -5.41 -20.13
CA GLU A 97 0.32 -5.56 -19.26
C GLU A 97 -0.80 -6.34 -19.98
N TYR A 98 -1.71 -6.88 -19.18
CA TYR A 98 -3.04 -7.27 -19.60
C TYR A 98 -4.03 -6.95 -18.50
N LYS A 99 -5.21 -6.47 -18.88
CA LYS A 99 -6.35 -6.23 -18.00
C LYS A 99 -7.57 -6.96 -18.55
N GLU A 100 -8.37 -7.55 -17.67
CA GLU A 100 -9.69 -8.04 -18.06
C GLU A 100 -10.59 -6.84 -18.44
N PRO A 101 -11.30 -6.89 -19.59
CA PRO A 101 -12.23 -5.81 -19.94
C PRO A 101 -13.36 -5.74 -18.92
N GLU A 102 -13.59 -4.56 -18.31
CA GLU A 102 -14.77 -4.33 -17.47
C GLU A 102 -16.03 -4.64 -18.31
N ALA A 103 -16.83 -5.61 -17.83
CA ALA A 103 -17.99 -6.11 -18.55
C ALA A 103 -19.11 -5.05 -18.60
N LYS A 104 -19.10 -4.24 -19.65
CA LYS A 104 -20.18 -3.27 -19.95
C LYS A 104 -21.53 -3.97 -19.92
N ARG A 105 -22.43 -3.49 -19.06
CA ARG A 105 -23.85 -3.86 -19.13
C ARG A 105 -24.46 -3.26 -20.40
N PRO A 106 -25.28 -3.98 -21.16
CA PRO A 106 -25.76 -3.56 -22.48
C PRO A 106 -26.92 -2.54 -22.40
N ASP A 107 -26.77 -1.48 -21.59
CA ASP A 107 -27.81 -0.48 -21.32
C ASP A 107 -27.31 0.98 -21.51
N GLU A 108 -25.99 1.24 -21.52
CA GLU A 108 -25.44 2.62 -21.48
C GLU A 108 -25.51 3.41 -22.79
N ASP A 109 -25.83 2.79 -23.93
CA ASP A 109 -25.74 3.45 -25.25
C ASP A 109 -27.09 3.94 -25.80
N GLU A 110 -28.24 3.41 -25.35
CA GLU A 110 -29.55 4.01 -25.68
C GLU A 110 -29.74 5.38 -25.02
N GLU A 111 -29.33 5.52 -23.75
CA GLU A 111 -29.51 6.77 -22.99
C GLU A 111 -28.68 7.95 -23.54
N LYS A 112 -27.62 7.67 -24.31
CA LYS A 112 -26.81 8.69 -25.00
C LYS A 112 -27.49 9.24 -26.26
N LEU A 113 -28.30 8.42 -26.95
CA LEU A 113 -28.94 8.83 -28.20
C LEU A 113 -30.02 9.88 -27.92
N ASP A 114 -30.89 9.63 -26.94
CA ASP A 114 -32.03 10.52 -26.67
C ASP A 114 -31.61 11.86 -26.04
N LYS A 115 -30.56 11.84 -25.20
CA LYS A 115 -29.93 13.06 -24.66
C LYS A 115 -29.28 13.94 -25.75
N GLN A 116 -29.02 13.41 -26.95
CA GLN A 116 -28.51 14.17 -28.09
C GLN A 116 -29.63 14.87 -28.89
N THR A 117 -30.84 14.30 -28.93
CA THR A 117 -32.00 14.84 -29.65
C THR A 117 -32.53 16.15 -29.05
N LEU A 118 -32.53 16.26 -27.72
CA LEU A 118 -33.16 17.37 -26.98
C LEU A 118 -32.37 18.69 -26.97
N ARG A 119 -31.14 18.74 -27.50
CA ARG A 119 -30.24 19.91 -27.36
C ARG A 119 -30.23 20.89 -28.55
N ARG A 120 -31.27 20.90 -29.38
CA ARG A 120 -31.44 21.84 -30.52
C ARG A 120 -32.69 22.73 -30.41
N SER A 121 -32.63 23.75 -29.57
CA SER A 121 -33.52 24.93 -29.65
C SER A 121 -32.75 26.21 -29.34
N ARG A 122 -32.91 27.24 -30.19
CA ARG A 122 -32.21 28.53 -30.10
C ARG A 122 -32.89 29.50 -29.13
N THR A 123 -32.09 30.37 -28.51
CA THR A 123 -32.44 31.80 -28.34
C THR A 123 -31.16 32.62 -28.43
N VAL A 124 -31.24 33.84 -28.97
CA VAL A 124 -30.10 34.70 -29.31
C VAL A 124 -30.17 36.01 -28.50
N ARG A 125 -29.02 36.51 -28.03
CA ARG A 125 -28.83 37.95 -27.72
C ARG A 125 -27.46 38.44 -28.24
N PRO A 126 -27.32 39.74 -28.57
CA PRO A 126 -26.18 40.25 -29.33
C PRO A 126 -25.05 40.86 -28.48
N SER A 127 -23.94 41.16 -29.16
CA SER A 127 -22.70 41.76 -28.65
C SER A 127 -22.78 43.26 -28.33
N GLN A 128 -21.97 43.71 -27.36
CA GLN A 128 -21.30 45.02 -27.41
C GLN A 128 -19.95 44.97 -26.67
N SER A 129 -19.12 46.02 -26.80
CA SER A 129 -17.66 45.87 -26.83
C SER A 129 -16.86 47.05 -26.26
N TYR A 130 -15.64 46.73 -25.77
CA TYR A 130 -14.51 47.60 -25.43
C TYR A 130 -14.69 48.73 -24.38
N VAL A 131 -13.67 48.87 -23.52
CA VAL A 131 -12.72 50.02 -23.51
C VAL A 131 -11.55 49.70 -22.58
N THR A 132 -10.36 50.21 -22.92
CA THR A 132 -9.10 50.05 -22.16
C THR A 132 -8.71 51.40 -21.53
N SER A 133 -8.02 51.39 -20.37
CA SER A 133 -7.34 52.58 -19.82
C SER A 133 -6.10 52.17 -19.01
N GLN A 134 -5.17 53.10 -18.79
CA GLN A 134 -3.84 52.83 -18.22
C GLN A 134 -3.51 53.71 -17.00
N SER A 135 -2.60 53.21 -16.16
CA SER A 135 -1.45 53.90 -15.52
C SER A 135 -1.61 55.29 -14.88
N THR A 136 -1.06 55.44 -13.66
CA THR A 136 -0.36 56.66 -13.21
C THR A 136 0.73 56.32 -12.17
N ARG A 137 1.76 57.18 -12.03
CA ARG A 137 2.92 57.03 -11.12
C ARG A 137 3.19 58.32 -10.32
N VAL A 138 3.31 58.21 -8.98
CA VAL A 138 4.07 59.06 -8.02
C VAL A 138 4.26 58.21 -6.74
N GLY A 139 5.26 58.36 -5.85
CA GLY A 139 6.44 59.24 -5.78
C GLY A 139 6.32 60.37 -4.72
N SER A 140 7.33 60.68 -3.89
CA SER A 140 8.61 59.99 -3.60
C SER A 140 9.28 60.59 -2.33
N SER A 141 9.95 59.79 -1.49
CA SER A 141 10.89 60.26 -0.42
C SER A 141 11.64 59.09 0.25
N ALA A 142 12.81 59.36 0.83
CA ALA A 142 13.67 58.41 1.54
C ALA A 142 14.60 59.15 2.53
N GLU A 143 15.04 58.48 3.60
CA GLU A 143 16.12 58.86 4.51
C GLU A 143 16.42 57.66 5.44
N ASP A 144 17.52 57.61 6.19
CA ASP A 144 18.91 57.35 5.75
C ASP A 144 19.69 56.75 6.98
N SER A 145 20.97 56.40 6.79
CA SER A 145 21.99 56.26 7.85
C SER A 145 21.92 55.02 8.79
N GLN A 146 23.04 54.46 9.27
CA GLN A 146 24.45 54.52 8.81
C GLN A 146 25.23 53.34 9.41
N SER A 147 26.36 52.95 8.81
CA SER A 147 27.30 51.97 9.37
C SER A 147 28.70 52.58 9.53
N PRO A 148 29.51 52.13 10.51
CA PRO A 148 30.93 52.43 10.57
C PRO A 148 31.81 51.19 10.33
N ILE A 149 32.88 51.39 9.57
CA ILE A 149 34.00 50.46 9.37
C ILE A 149 35.27 51.17 9.82
N LEU A 150 36.21 50.49 10.50
CA LEU A 150 37.65 50.77 10.36
C LEU A 150 38.55 49.65 10.91
N SER A 151 39.71 49.51 10.29
CA SER A 151 40.75 48.48 10.47
C SER A 151 41.99 49.14 11.15
N PRO A 152 43.26 48.63 11.16
CA PRO A 152 43.80 47.38 10.58
C PRO A 152 44.92 46.62 11.36
N ALA A 153 45.21 45.42 10.85
CA ALA A 153 46.53 44.78 10.67
C ALA A 153 47.50 44.49 11.84
N LYS A 154 48.04 43.25 11.82
CA LYS A 154 49.48 42.98 11.90
C LYS A 154 49.84 41.71 11.10
N LYS A 155 51.08 41.63 10.63
CA LYS A 155 51.66 40.52 9.85
C LYS A 155 52.87 39.94 10.59
N ALA A 156 53.14 38.65 10.43
CA ALA A 156 54.42 38.01 10.74
C ALA A 156 54.56 36.77 9.85
N ASP A 157 55.78 36.48 9.39
CA ASP A 157 56.05 35.43 8.38
C ASP A 157 56.67 34.17 9.02
N GLY A 158 56.46 33.00 8.39
CA GLY A 158 57.01 31.71 8.82
C GLY A 158 56.77 30.60 7.78
N LEU A 159 57.76 29.74 7.54
CA LEU A 159 57.79 28.71 6.47
C LEU A 159 57.92 27.28 7.09
N PRO A 160 57.81 26.18 6.31
CA PRO A 160 56.73 25.22 6.48
C PRO A 160 57.09 23.99 7.35
N GLY A 161 56.06 23.33 7.87
CA GLY A 161 56.14 22.00 8.49
C GLY A 161 55.22 21.00 7.77
N SER A 162 55.66 19.76 7.62
CA SER A 162 54.95 18.69 6.91
C SER A 162 53.67 18.23 7.65
N ILE A 163 52.55 18.20 6.93
CA ILE A 163 51.35 17.45 7.35
C ILE A 163 51.44 16.06 6.71
N SER A 164 51.38 15.03 7.54
CA SER A 164 51.32 13.63 7.11
C SER A 164 50.51 12.83 8.13
N GLY A 165 49.33 12.36 7.73
CA GLY A 165 48.38 11.71 8.63
C GLY A 165 46.99 12.33 8.52
N ASP A 166 46.37 12.23 7.35
CA ASP A 166 44.91 12.32 7.27
C ASP A 166 44.36 11.11 8.03
N GLU A 167 43.81 11.33 9.23
CA GLU A 167 42.99 10.31 9.88
C GLU A 167 41.78 10.06 8.97
N TYR A 168 41.66 8.82 8.47
CA TYR A 168 40.55 8.42 7.63
C TYR A 168 39.29 8.32 8.49
N GLU A 169 38.63 9.46 8.72
CA GLU A 169 37.25 9.47 9.23
C GLU A 169 36.44 8.51 8.35
N PRO A 170 35.86 7.44 8.92
CA PRO A 170 35.05 6.54 8.14
C PRO A 170 33.84 7.33 7.65
N LYS A 171 33.76 7.55 6.32
CA LYS A 171 32.59 8.18 5.70
C LYS A 171 31.33 7.56 6.31
N PRO A 172 30.38 8.36 6.82
CA PRO A 172 29.14 7.81 7.34
C PRO A 172 28.52 6.95 6.23
N ALA A 173 28.16 5.71 6.58
CA ALA A 173 27.66 4.74 5.62
C ALA A 173 26.53 5.37 4.79
N ALA A 174 26.60 5.19 3.46
CA ALA A 174 25.63 5.77 2.56
C ALA A 174 24.21 5.35 3.00
N GLN A 175 23.36 6.34 3.28
CA GLN A 175 21.99 6.10 3.69
C GLN A 175 21.16 5.82 2.45
N ASP A 176 21.28 4.60 1.96
CA ASP A 176 20.62 4.14 0.76
C ASP A 176 19.13 3.84 1.04
N TYR A 177 18.30 4.08 0.04
CA TYR A 177 16.89 3.71 0.07
C TYR A 177 16.74 2.22 -0.14
N ARG A 178 15.95 1.60 0.75
CA ARG A 178 15.64 0.19 0.71
C ARG A 178 14.18 -0.04 0.35
N CYS A 179 13.94 -1.01 -0.54
CA CYS A 179 12.59 -1.43 -0.90
C CYS A 179 11.93 -2.16 0.29
N ILE A 180 10.78 -1.65 0.74
CA ILE A 180 10.01 -2.21 1.86
C ILE A 180 8.66 -2.78 1.42
N GLY A 181 8.21 -2.46 0.20
CA GLY A 181 6.99 -3.02 -0.40
C GLY A 181 6.99 -2.84 -1.92
N LYS A 182 6.23 -3.68 -2.63
CA LYS A 182 6.09 -3.63 -4.10
C LYS A 182 4.73 -4.21 -4.47
N GLY A 183 3.96 -3.51 -5.31
CA GLY A 183 2.60 -3.88 -5.68
C GLY A 183 2.19 -3.27 -7.01
N PHE A 184 0.91 -3.36 -7.37
CA PHE A 184 0.45 -2.94 -8.69
C PHE A 184 0.55 -1.41 -8.91
N CYS A 185 0.56 -0.60 -7.84
CA CYS A 185 0.84 0.84 -7.89
C CYS A 185 2.31 1.17 -8.20
N GLY A 186 3.23 0.28 -7.77
CA GLY A 186 4.68 0.46 -7.86
C GLY A 186 5.38 0.05 -6.57
N SER A 187 6.54 0.63 -6.32
CA SER A 187 7.47 0.29 -5.24
C SER A 187 7.42 1.29 -4.07
N VAL A 188 7.60 0.78 -2.84
CA VAL A 188 7.64 1.56 -1.60
C VAL A 188 9.03 1.46 -1.01
N TRP A 189 9.63 2.60 -0.73
CA TRP A 189 11.01 2.70 -0.23
C TRP A 189 11.05 3.44 1.10
N ALA A 190 11.99 3.06 1.96
CA ALA A 190 12.36 3.84 3.13
C ALA A 190 13.87 3.85 3.30
N LEU A 191 14.39 4.93 3.87
CA LEU A 191 15.80 5.06 4.19
C LEU A 191 16.09 4.25 5.48
N GLU A 192 17.17 3.47 5.49
CA GLU A 192 17.62 2.77 6.70
C GLU A 192 18.82 3.50 7.31
N GLY A 193 18.73 3.81 8.60
CA GLY A 193 19.68 4.71 9.25
C GLY A 193 19.17 5.25 10.58
N ASN A 194 19.74 6.38 11.00
CA ASN A 194 19.58 6.98 12.32
C ASN A 194 18.09 7.24 12.66
N PRO A 195 17.60 7.02 13.90
CA PRO A 195 16.16 6.94 14.20
C PRO A 195 15.30 8.14 13.74
N GLY A 196 15.85 9.35 13.71
CA GLY A 196 15.14 10.55 13.23
C GLY A 196 14.81 10.55 11.73
N HIS A 197 15.44 9.71 10.92
CA HIS A 197 15.20 9.60 9.46
C HIS A 197 14.37 8.35 9.09
N ALA A 198 14.12 7.45 10.03
CA ALA A 198 13.40 6.19 9.77
C ALA A 198 11.88 6.37 9.58
N CYS A 199 11.36 7.59 9.75
CA CYS A 199 9.93 7.91 9.83
C CYS A 199 9.23 8.17 8.49
N THR A 200 9.92 8.06 7.35
CA THR A 200 9.40 8.48 6.03
C THR A 200 9.44 7.33 5.01
N ALA A 201 8.38 7.19 4.23
CA ALA A 201 8.25 6.28 3.11
C ALA A 201 8.00 7.03 1.79
N ILE A 202 8.59 6.53 0.71
CA ILE A 202 8.46 7.03 -0.66
C ILE A 202 7.78 5.94 -1.48
N LYS A 203 6.50 6.12 -1.81
CA LYS A 203 5.77 5.27 -2.77
C LYS A 203 5.98 5.83 -4.18
N ARG A 204 6.37 4.99 -5.14
CA ARG A 204 6.76 5.40 -6.50
C ARG A 204 5.76 4.90 -7.54
N GLU A 205 5.45 5.72 -8.55
CA GLU A 205 4.49 5.40 -9.62
C GLU A 205 5.23 4.65 -10.75
N ASP A 206 5.92 3.56 -10.39
CA ASP A 206 6.74 2.71 -11.27
C ASP A 206 6.14 1.30 -11.50
N GLY A 207 4.88 1.11 -11.13
CA GLY A 207 4.12 -0.13 -11.31
C GLY A 207 3.23 -0.18 -12.57
N GLY A 208 2.14 -0.92 -12.47
CA GLY A 208 1.15 -1.10 -13.52
C GLY A 208 0.30 0.16 -13.73
N PRO A 209 0.03 0.57 -14.99
CA PRO A 209 -0.79 1.75 -15.25
C PRO A 209 -2.25 1.50 -14.85
N GLY A 210 -2.98 2.55 -14.49
CA GLY A 210 -4.37 2.46 -14.03
C GLY A 210 -4.52 2.40 -12.50
N ARG A 211 -3.41 2.22 -11.77
CA ARG A 211 -3.23 2.76 -10.42
C ARG A 211 -2.72 4.21 -10.54
N SER A 212 -2.87 5.03 -9.50
CA SER A 212 -2.26 6.37 -9.50
C SER A 212 -1.96 6.91 -8.11
N ILE A 213 -0.72 7.33 -7.93
CA ILE A 213 -0.21 7.98 -6.73
C ILE A 213 -0.80 9.39 -6.55
N THR A 214 -1.19 10.06 -7.64
CA THR A 214 -1.98 11.30 -7.54
C THR A 214 -3.33 11.04 -6.87
N ASN A 215 -4.00 9.93 -7.17
CA ASN A 215 -5.27 9.57 -6.54
C ASN A 215 -5.06 9.13 -5.08
N ASP A 216 -3.96 8.42 -4.80
CA ASP A 216 -3.54 8.05 -3.44
C ASP A 216 -3.40 9.30 -2.57
N TYR A 217 -2.53 10.24 -2.97
CA TYR A 217 -2.29 11.51 -2.30
C TYR A 217 -3.59 12.31 -2.04
N ILE A 218 -4.46 12.42 -3.05
CA ILE A 218 -5.73 13.15 -2.93
C ILE A 218 -6.67 12.50 -1.92
N ASN A 219 -6.84 11.17 -1.95
CA ASN A 219 -7.74 10.46 -1.04
C ASN A 219 -7.14 10.33 0.37
N HIS A 220 -5.83 10.15 0.48
CA HIS A 220 -5.07 10.16 1.74
C HIS A 220 -5.24 11.50 2.48
N LEU A 221 -5.14 12.63 1.77
CA LEU A 221 -5.44 13.95 2.34
C LEU A 221 -6.90 14.10 2.78
N ARG A 222 -7.87 13.55 2.04
CA ARG A 222 -9.29 13.53 2.46
C ARG A 222 -9.50 12.73 3.74
N VAL A 223 -8.88 11.56 3.86
CA VAL A 223 -8.97 10.71 5.06
C VAL A 223 -8.31 11.37 6.27
N LEU A 224 -7.18 12.06 6.08
CA LEU A 224 -6.56 12.87 7.14
C LEU A 224 -7.45 14.06 7.55
N GLN A 225 -8.02 14.79 6.60
CA GLN A 225 -8.94 15.90 6.88
C GLN A 225 -10.19 15.42 7.63
N ALA A 226 -10.76 14.28 7.22
CA ALA A 226 -11.88 13.64 7.91
C ALA A 226 -11.50 13.20 9.32
N ALA A 227 -10.30 12.66 9.53
CA ALA A 227 -9.80 12.27 10.85
C ALA A 227 -9.59 13.48 11.79
N LEU A 228 -9.26 14.65 11.26
CA LEU A 228 -9.19 15.90 12.04
C LEU A 228 -10.58 16.43 12.43
N GLN A 229 -11.57 16.29 11.54
CA GLN A 229 -12.95 16.73 11.79
C GLN A 229 -13.74 15.77 12.70
N HIS A 230 -13.52 14.47 12.53
CA HIS A 230 -14.20 13.42 13.29
C HIS A 230 -13.17 12.46 13.92
N PRO A 231 -12.39 12.89 14.93
CA PRO A 231 -11.36 12.07 15.55
C PRO A 231 -11.85 10.65 15.90
N PRO A 232 -11.07 9.60 15.56
CA PRO A 232 -11.41 8.24 15.93
C PRO A 232 -11.25 8.05 17.45
N ALA A 233 -12.27 7.45 18.07
CA ALA A 233 -12.26 7.10 19.50
C ALA A 233 -11.75 5.66 19.74
N THR A 234 -11.15 5.05 18.72
CA THR A 234 -10.60 3.69 18.70
C THR A 234 -9.11 3.73 18.30
N PRO A 235 -8.34 2.62 18.46
CA PRO A 235 -6.91 2.54 18.12
C PRO A 235 -6.58 2.59 16.62
N LEU A 236 -7.14 3.57 15.90
CA LEU A 236 -6.98 3.79 14.48
C LEU A 236 -5.85 4.81 14.22
N SER A 237 -5.10 4.61 13.16
CA SER A 237 -4.06 5.52 12.70
C SER A 237 -4.05 5.63 11.18
N VAL A 238 -3.70 6.82 10.70
CA VAL A 238 -3.49 7.12 9.29
C VAL A 238 -2.07 7.70 9.19
N PRO A 239 -1.22 7.24 8.25
CA PRO A 239 0.08 7.84 8.02
C PRO A 239 -0.05 9.33 7.71
N GLN A 240 0.92 10.16 8.07
CA GLN A 240 0.97 11.53 7.52
C GLN A 240 1.20 11.49 6.01
N CYS A 241 0.52 12.37 5.30
CA CYS A 241 0.73 12.64 3.88
C CYS A 241 1.56 13.93 3.78
N HIS A 242 2.76 13.87 3.18
CA HIS A 242 3.68 15.00 3.18
C HIS A 242 3.70 15.74 1.84
N GLU A 243 3.93 15.05 0.72
CA GLU A 243 4.19 15.70 -0.56
C GLU A 243 3.94 14.77 -1.76
N LEU A 244 3.54 15.32 -2.91
CA LEU A 244 3.40 14.61 -4.18
C LEU A 244 4.46 15.09 -5.19
N ILE A 245 5.62 14.43 -5.15
CA ILE A 245 6.76 14.69 -6.02
C ILE A 245 6.42 14.34 -7.46
N GLN A 246 6.74 15.23 -8.40
CA GLN A 246 6.64 15.02 -9.84
C GLN A 246 7.99 14.55 -10.45
N PRO A 247 7.99 13.96 -11.66
CA PRO A 247 9.23 13.66 -12.38
C PRO A 247 10.08 14.92 -12.70
N THR A 248 9.43 16.09 -12.73
CA THR A 248 10.03 17.40 -13.06
C THR A 248 10.75 18.08 -11.89
N ASP A 249 10.70 17.50 -10.69
CA ASP A 249 11.23 18.14 -9.49
C ASP A 249 12.74 17.86 -9.37
N GLU A 250 13.50 18.37 -10.34
CA GLU A 250 14.91 18.04 -10.60
C GLU A 250 15.77 18.13 -9.34
N ALA A 251 15.62 19.20 -8.54
CA ALA A 251 16.39 19.38 -7.31
C ALA A 251 16.13 18.28 -6.25
N TRP A 252 14.88 17.79 -6.16
CA TRP A 252 14.51 16.72 -5.23
C TRP A 252 15.08 15.39 -5.69
N TRP A 253 14.98 15.10 -6.99
CA TRP A 253 15.48 13.87 -7.61
C TRP A 253 17.00 13.81 -7.68
N LEU A 254 17.71 14.87 -8.05
CA LEU A 254 19.19 14.90 -8.05
C LEU A 254 19.75 14.61 -6.65
N GLN A 255 19.09 15.10 -5.60
CA GLN A 255 19.49 14.85 -4.20
C GLN A 255 19.27 13.39 -3.76
N ARG A 256 18.36 12.62 -4.39
CA ARG A 256 17.91 11.30 -3.87
C ARG A 256 18.08 10.13 -4.83
N LEU A 257 18.13 10.35 -6.14
CA LEU A 257 18.14 9.28 -7.14
C LEU A 257 19.37 8.38 -6.99
N HIS A 258 20.50 8.96 -6.59
CA HIS A 258 21.75 8.24 -6.31
C HIS A 258 21.73 7.39 -5.03
N GLN A 259 20.70 7.53 -4.19
CA GLN A 259 20.48 6.70 -2.99
C GLN A 259 19.58 5.49 -3.29
N PHE A 260 18.96 5.41 -4.47
CA PHE A 260 18.28 4.20 -4.93
C PHE A 260 19.28 3.29 -5.67
N PRO A 261 18.99 1.98 -5.82
CA PRO A 261 19.77 1.10 -6.68
C PRO A 261 19.89 1.61 -8.14
N PRO A 262 20.90 1.16 -8.90
CA PRO A 262 20.99 1.45 -10.33
C PRO A 262 19.75 1.01 -11.12
N GLY A 263 19.45 1.72 -12.21
CA GLY A 263 18.30 1.43 -13.09
C GLY A 263 17.03 2.23 -12.78
N TYR A 264 16.95 2.91 -11.63
CA TYR A 264 15.83 3.80 -11.30
C TYR A 264 15.96 5.20 -11.92
N SER A 265 14.82 5.78 -12.34
CA SER A 265 14.71 7.12 -12.93
C SER A 265 13.70 8.01 -12.17
N ALA A 266 13.68 9.31 -12.46
CA ALA A 266 12.70 10.22 -11.86
C ALA A 266 11.27 9.86 -12.29
N CYS A 267 10.37 9.74 -11.33
CA CYS A 267 8.97 9.36 -11.53
C CYS A 267 8.03 10.26 -10.70
N ARG A 268 6.73 9.99 -10.68
CA ARG A 268 5.85 10.52 -9.64
C ARG A 268 6.07 9.73 -8.35
N ALA A 269 6.06 10.39 -7.20
CA ALA A 269 6.18 9.73 -5.92
C ALA A 269 5.39 10.42 -4.80
N LEU A 270 4.82 9.63 -3.89
CA LEU A 270 4.17 10.10 -2.67
C LEU A 270 5.16 9.99 -1.52
N LEU A 271 5.47 11.13 -0.92
CA LEU A 271 6.20 11.22 0.34
C LEU A 271 5.18 11.15 1.49
N SER A 272 5.34 10.15 2.35
CA SER A 272 4.41 9.86 3.44
C SER A 272 5.17 9.36 4.69
N GLU A 273 4.49 9.26 5.81
CA GLU A 273 5.03 8.60 6.99
C GLU A 273 5.23 7.09 6.77
N ARG A 274 6.38 6.55 7.20
CA ARG A 274 6.59 5.11 7.29
C ARG A 274 5.82 4.58 8.51
N ILE A 275 4.84 3.70 8.27
CA ILE A 275 4.20 2.91 9.33
C ILE A 275 5.31 2.20 10.15
N PRO A 276 5.33 2.32 11.50
CA PRO A 276 6.38 1.73 12.31
C PRO A 276 6.53 0.22 12.08
N ARG A 277 7.76 -0.27 11.90
CA ARG A 277 8.02 -1.72 11.79
C ARG A 277 7.58 -2.44 13.07
N VAL A 278 6.94 -3.60 12.92
CA VAL A 278 6.71 -4.50 14.06
C VAL A 278 8.08 -4.90 14.64
N PRO A 279 8.33 -4.75 15.95
CA PRO A 279 9.62 -5.08 16.53
C PRO A 279 10.02 -6.53 16.26
N ARG A 280 11.29 -6.77 15.90
CA ARG A 280 11.79 -8.10 15.49
C ARG A 280 11.56 -9.20 16.53
N ILE A 281 11.50 -8.87 17.83
CA ILE A 281 11.10 -9.80 18.89
C ILE A 281 9.63 -10.26 18.79
N ILE A 282 8.71 -9.39 18.36
CA ILE A 282 7.31 -9.74 18.11
C ILE A 282 7.18 -10.46 16.77
N SER A 283 7.80 -9.97 15.70
CA SER A 283 7.69 -10.61 14.40
C SER A 283 8.31 -12.02 14.37
N ASN A 284 9.37 -12.27 15.16
CA ASN A 284 9.89 -13.62 15.40
C ASN A 284 8.84 -14.55 16.04
N LYS A 285 8.07 -14.09 17.06
CA LYS A 285 6.95 -14.90 17.60
C LYS A 285 5.91 -15.24 16.52
N ILE A 286 5.69 -14.35 15.55
CA ILE A 286 4.76 -14.61 14.45
C ILE A 286 5.36 -15.64 13.48
N VAL A 287 6.66 -15.58 13.19
CA VAL A 287 7.37 -16.66 12.48
C VAL A 287 7.19 -18.00 13.20
N ASP A 288 7.40 -18.07 14.51
CA ASP A 288 7.26 -19.30 15.29
C ASP A 288 5.83 -19.89 15.22
N LEU A 289 4.79 -19.05 15.29
CA LEU A 289 3.39 -19.49 15.17
C LEU A 289 3.03 -20.02 13.77
N PHE A 290 3.55 -19.39 12.71
CA PHE A 290 3.19 -19.72 11.33
C PHE A 290 4.10 -20.80 10.71
N CYS A 291 5.31 -20.99 11.25
CA CYS A 291 6.32 -21.94 10.79
C CYS A 291 6.53 -23.12 11.76
N ASP A 292 5.58 -23.36 12.67
CA ASP A 292 5.63 -24.51 13.59
C ASP A 292 5.82 -25.85 12.85
N GLY A 293 6.69 -26.69 13.39
CA GLY A 293 7.19 -27.90 12.74
C GLY A 293 8.16 -27.68 11.57
N ASN A 294 8.56 -26.43 11.26
CA ASN A 294 9.42 -26.09 10.11
C ASN A 294 10.56 -25.12 10.48
N ALA A 295 11.50 -25.60 11.29
CA ALA A 295 12.65 -24.81 11.76
C ALA A 295 13.49 -24.15 10.63
N PRO A 296 13.83 -24.80 9.50
CA PRO A 296 14.61 -24.16 8.44
C PRO A 296 13.91 -22.93 7.83
N LEU A 297 12.57 -22.97 7.68
CA LEU A 297 11.78 -21.82 7.26
C LEU A 297 11.76 -20.73 8.33
N SER A 298 11.62 -21.11 9.61
CA SER A 298 11.70 -20.17 10.73
C SER A 298 13.00 -19.36 10.65
N ASP A 299 14.12 -20.06 10.52
CA ASP A 299 15.44 -19.45 10.62
C ASP A 299 15.77 -18.64 9.36
N PHE A 300 15.26 -19.06 8.20
CA PHE A 300 15.27 -18.24 6.97
C PHE A 300 14.51 -16.92 7.14
N VAL A 301 13.26 -16.93 7.60
CA VAL A 301 12.45 -15.68 7.72
C VAL A 301 12.94 -14.78 8.88
N LYS A 302 13.50 -15.37 9.94
CA LYS A 302 14.12 -14.63 11.06
C LYS A 302 15.44 -13.97 10.67
N SER A 303 16.24 -14.60 9.80
CA SER A 303 17.51 -14.05 9.30
C SER A 303 17.34 -13.13 8.08
N ASN A 304 16.28 -13.29 7.30
CA ASN A 304 15.99 -12.43 6.17
C ASN A 304 15.67 -10.98 6.60
N LEU A 305 16.49 -10.03 6.16
CA LEU A 305 16.25 -8.61 6.37
C LEU A 305 14.97 -8.13 5.69
N ASP A 306 14.55 -8.71 4.56
CA ASP A 306 13.37 -8.25 3.80
C ASP A 306 12.06 -8.40 4.58
N ASP A 307 12.09 -9.26 5.59
CA ASP A 307 11.00 -9.51 6.53
C ASP A 307 11.04 -8.57 7.78
N ASP A 308 11.99 -7.62 7.88
CA ASP A 308 11.91 -6.49 8.84
C ASP A 308 10.80 -5.49 8.47
N ALA A 309 10.37 -5.46 7.21
CA ALA A 309 9.23 -4.68 6.74
C ALA A 309 7.89 -5.35 7.10
N CYS A 310 7.77 -5.82 8.34
CA CYS A 310 6.65 -6.64 8.79
C CYS A 310 5.33 -5.85 8.87
N LEU A 311 4.30 -6.34 8.16
CA LEU A 311 2.94 -5.81 8.17
C LEU A 311 1.95 -6.96 8.44
N ILE A 312 1.11 -6.81 9.46
CA ILE A 312 0.14 -7.84 9.89
C ILE A 312 -1.26 -7.42 9.45
N ARG A 313 -1.89 -8.15 8.53
CA ARG A 313 -3.25 -7.88 8.01
C ARG A 313 -4.31 -8.58 8.89
N PRO A 314 -5.18 -7.86 9.63
CA PRO A 314 -6.23 -8.47 10.43
C PRO A 314 -7.44 -8.83 9.56
N TYR A 315 -7.61 -10.11 9.24
CA TYR A 315 -8.69 -10.61 8.39
C TYR A 315 -9.91 -11.05 9.21
N LEU A 316 -10.70 -10.07 9.67
CA LEU A 316 -11.90 -10.28 10.48
C LEU A 316 -13.09 -10.86 9.67
N GLY A 317 -12.93 -10.99 8.35
CA GLY A 317 -13.89 -11.57 7.41
C GLY A 317 -13.60 -12.99 6.94
N ARG A 318 -12.59 -13.67 7.51
CA ARG A 318 -12.21 -15.04 7.11
C ARG A 318 -11.52 -15.81 8.24
N ARG A 319 -12.01 -17.03 8.51
CA ARG A 319 -11.25 -18.10 9.20
C ARG A 319 -10.43 -18.90 8.20
N ARG A 320 -9.30 -19.46 8.63
CA ARG A 320 -8.65 -20.55 7.90
C ARG A 320 -9.59 -21.75 7.91
N ARG A 321 -9.84 -22.36 6.75
CA ARG A 321 -10.47 -23.70 6.71
C ARG A 321 -9.51 -24.69 7.39
N HIS A 322 -10.03 -25.60 8.21
CA HIS A 322 -9.20 -26.55 8.95
C HIS A 322 -8.22 -27.26 8.02
N ARG A 323 -6.95 -27.31 8.43
CA ARG A 323 -5.87 -27.97 7.68
C ARG A 323 -6.30 -29.41 7.41
N GLN A 324 -6.45 -29.81 6.15
CA GLN A 324 -6.28 -31.22 5.82
C GLN A 324 -4.82 -31.55 6.09
N GLU A 325 -4.57 -32.57 6.90
CA GLU A 325 -3.28 -32.83 7.57
C GLU A 325 -2.16 -33.32 6.63
N THR A 326 -2.36 -33.15 5.32
CA THR A 326 -1.58 -33.79 4.25
C THR A 326 -0.92 -32.79 3.29
N SER A 327 -0.73 -31.53 3.70
CA SER A 327 0.13 -30.59 2.96
C SER A 327 1.58 -30.72 3.42
N THR A 328 2.26 -31.77 2.93
CA THR A 328 3.69 -32.04 3.15
C THR A 328 4.60 -31.15 2.28
N SER A 329 4.14 -29.93 1.97
CA SER A 329 4.91 -28.98 1.16
C SER A 329 6.10 -28.45 1.95
N ARG A 330 7.33 -28.72 1.48
CA ARG A 330 8.57 -28.23 2.09
C ARG A 330 8.69 -26.70 2.06
N PHE A 331 8.00 -26.05 1.11
CA PHE A 331 8.00 -24.60 0.90
C PHE A 331 6.67 -24.00 1.34
N GLN A 332 6.43 -23.94 2.65
CA GLN A 332 5.39 -23.06 3.16
C GLN A 332 5.91 -21.62 2.98
N ARG A 333 5.36 -20.84 2.03
CA ARG A 333 5.74 -19.42 1.95
C ARG A 333 5.13 -18.66 3.12
N PHE A 334 5.97 -18.37 4.09
CA PHE A 334 5.75 -17.33 5.06
C PHE A 334 6.67 -16.15 4.74
N SER A 335 6.14 -14.94 4.76
CA SER A 335 6.91 -13.69 4.70
C SER A 335 6.18 -12.67 5.55
N LEU A 336 6.94 -11.89 6.31
CA LEU A 336 6.42 -10.91 7.24
C LEU A 336 5.88 -9.66 6.53
N ARG A 337 6.25 -9.42 5.26
CA ARG A 337 5.83 -8.23 4.48
C ARG A 337 4.32 -8.07 4.31
N ASN A 338 3.54 -9.14 4.43
CA ASN A 338 2.07 -9.12 4.42
C ASN A 338 1.51 -10.39 5.11
N VAL A 339 1.57 -10.45 6.44
CA VAL A 339 1.08 -11.62 7.21
C VAL A 339 -0.45 -11.60 7.32
N PRO A 340 -1.19 -12.59 6.78
CA PRO A 340 -2.64 -12.67 6.95
C PRO A 340 -2.98 -13.30 8.31
N LEU A 341 -3.52 -12.51 9.24
CA LEU A 341 -3.94 -12.95 10.56
C LEU A 341 -5.46 -13.14 10.60
N HIS A 342 -5.90 -14.41 10.52
CA HIS A 342 -7.31 -14.81 10.44
C HIS A 342 -7.98 -14.86 11.82
N ILE A 343 -9.32 -14.81 11.86
CA ILE A 343 -10.11 -14.81 13.12
C ILE A 343 -9.68 -15.92 14.08
N ASP A 344 -9.53 -17.16 13.58
CA ASP A 344 -9.13 -18.33 14.40
C ASP A 344 -7.70 -18.21 14.97
N GLN A 345 -6.84 -17.42 14.33
CA GLN A 345 -5.49 -17.10 14.84
C GLN A 345 -5.55 -15.97 15.87
N MET A 346 -6.43 -14.99 15.67
CA MET A 346 -6.66 -13.92 16.66
C MET A 346 -7.25 -14.47 17.95
N GLU A 347 -8.15 -15.46 17.86
CA GLU A 347 -8.70 -16.20 19.02
C GLU A 347 -7.60 -16.96 19.77
N ALA A 348 -6.79 -17.75 19.05
CA ALA A 348 -5.67 -18.50 19.64
C ALA A 348 -4.59 -17.61 20.27
N LEU A 349 -4.45 -16.37 19.81
CA LEU A 349 -3.54 -15.36 20.37
C LEU A 349 -4.17 -14.48 21.46
N GLY A 350 -5.41 -14.75 21.87
CA GLY A 350 -6.09 -14.00 22.94
C GLY A 350 -6.34 -12.53 22.61
N LEU A 351 -6.49 -12.19 21.34
CA LEU A 351 -6.74 -10.81 20.89
C LEU A 351 -8.21 -10.41 21.14
N ASP A 352 -8.44 -9.16 21.55
CA ASP A 352 -9.80 -8.60 21.64
C ASP A 352 -10.35 -8.28 20.25
N ILE A 353 -10.77 -9.32 19.52
CA ILE A 353 -11.35 -9.25 18.17
C ILE A 353 -12.50 -8.24 18.11
N ARG A 354 -13.27 -8.07 19.20
CA ARG A 354 -14.35 -7.08 19.27
C ARG A 354 -13.81 -5.67 19.06
N ALA A 355 -12.72 -5.31 19.74
CA ALA A 355 -12.10 -4.00 19.60
C ALA A 355 -11.55 -3.75 18.19
N TYR A 356 -10.94 -4.75 17.52
CA TYR A 356 -10.53 -4.61 16.11
C TYR A 356 -11.73 -4.42 15.18
N VAL A 357 -12.82 -5.17 15.39
CA VAL A 357 -14.07 -5.02 14.63
C VAL A 357 -14.66 -3.62 14.80
N GLU A 358 -14.72 -3.10 16.03
CA GLU A 358 -15.21 -1.74 16.27
C GLU A 358 -14.30 -0.66 15.66
N THR A 359 -12.98 -0.87 15.70
CA THR A 359 -11.99 0.04 15.08
C THR A 359 -12.10 0.07 13.55
N MET A 360 -12.32 -1.09 12.93
CA MET A 360 -12.50 -1.19 11.47
C MET A 360 -13.86 -0.65 11.02
N ALA A 361 -14.90 -0.76 11.85
CA ALA A 361 -16.20 -0.12 11.63
C ALA A 361 -16.10 1.41 11.71
N ASP A 362 -15.35 1.96 12.67
CA ASP A 362 -15.06 3.39 12.76
C ASP A 362 -14.30 3.88 11.51
N ALA A 363 -13.27 3.13 11.08
CA ALA A 363 -12.47 3.46 9.90
C ALA A 363 -13.32 3.51 8.62
N LEU A 364 -14.19 2.52 8.40
CA LEU A 364 -15.03 2.49 7.21
C LEU A 364 -16.09 3.62 7.23
N ALA A 365 -16.65 3.93 8.40
CA ALA A 365 -17.56 5.07 8.56
C ALA A 365 -16.84 6.41 8.30
N LEU A 366 -15.59 6.56 8.76
CA LEU A 366 -14.76 7.74 8.49
C LEU A 366 -14.49 7.92 7.00
N MET A 367 -14.16 6.83 6.29
CA MET A 367 -13.89 6.87 4.84
C MET A 367 -15.14 7.16 4.01
N HIS A 368 -16.26 6.46 4.28
CA HIS A 368 -17.49 6.66 3.51
C HIS A 368 -18.14 8.03 3.74
N TRP A 369 -18.22 8.49 4.99
CA TRP A 369 -19.07 9.64 5.31
C TRP A 369 -18.27 10.93 5.55
N GLY A 370 -17.09 10.83 6.17
CA GLY A 370 -16.20 11.98 6.41
C GLY A 370 -15.34 12.31 5.19
N ALA A 371 -14.62 11.32 4.65
CA ALA A 371 -13.75 11.50 3.49
C ALA A 371 -14.48 11.39 2.13
N GLN A 372 -15.73 10.89 2.13
CA GLN A 372 -16.59 10.71 0.96
C GLN A 372 -15.93 9.87 -0.15
N ILE A 373 -15.38 8.71 0.24
CA ILE A 373 -14.77 7.73 -0.65
C ILE A 373 -15.35 6.31 -0.48
N ASP A 374 -15.32 5.53 -1.55
CA ASP A 374 -15.83 4.16 -1.59
C ASP A 374 -14.97 3.12 -0.86
N ALA A 375 -13.79 3.51 -0.35
CA ALA A 375 -12.81 2.63 0.29
C ALA A 375 -12.40 1.41 -0.59
N ASN A 376 -12.48 1.54 -1.92
CA ASN A 376 -12.08 0.47 -2.84
C ASN A 376 -10.57 0.21 -2.77
N ASP A 377 -10.22 -1.06 -2.52
CA ASP A 377 -8.86 -1.62 -2.40
C ASP A 377 -8.00 -1.11 -1.23
N VAL A 378 -8.56 -0.35 -0.26
CA VAL A 378 -7.81 0.07 0.95
C VAL A 378 -7.39 -1.11 1.81
N GLU A 379 -6.23 -0.98 2.43
CA GLU A 379 -5.61 -2.00 3.26
C GLU A 379 -5.56 -1.61 4.74
N PHE A 380 -5.67 -2.62 5.62
CA PHE A 380 -5.53 -2.47 7.06
C PHE A 380 -4.36 -3.29 7.57
N VAL A 381 -3.52 -2.71 8.43
CA VAL A 381 -2.37 -3.40 9.05
C VAL A 381 -2.26 -3.10 10.54
N LEU A 382 -1.72 -4.03 11.32
CA LEU A 382 -1.37 -3.83 12.73
C LEU A 382 0.11 -3.50 12.85
N ALA A 383 0.42 -2.40 13.54
CA ALA A 383 1.77 -1.91 13.77
C ALA A 383 1.83 -1.05 15.06
N PRO A 384 3.02 -0.82 15.65
CA PRO A 384 3.17 0.05 16.82
C PRO A 384 2.53 1.44 16.63
N PRO A 385 2.14 2.13 17.72
CA PRO A 385 1.63 3.49 17.63
C PRO A 385 2.70 4.49 17.15
N ARG A 386 2.24 5.67 16.71
CA ARG A 386 3.09 6.83 16.40
C ARG A 386 3.72 7.38 17.68
N GLY A 387 4.98 7.03 17.93
CA GLY A 387 5.74 7.54 19.08
C GLY A 387 5.28 6.95 20.41
N GLU A 388 5.61 7.63 21.52
CA GLU A 388 5.23 7.18 22.86
C GLU A 388 3.70 7.22 23.06
N PRO A 389 3.07 6.23 23.74
CA PRO A 389 1.61 6.17 23.93
C PRO A 389 1.05 7.27 24.87
N LEU A 390 0.92 8.50 24.37
CA LEU A 390 0.41 9.67 25.11
C LEU A 390 -1.12 9.69 25.30
N SER A 391 -1.86 8.70 24.81
CA SER A 391 -3.34 8.67 24.84
C SER A 391 -3.89 7.25 24.96
N SER A 392 -5.07 7.13 25.56
CA SER A 392 -5.73 5.88 25.99
C SER A 392 -6.37 5.07 24.84
N SER A 393 -5.79 5.10 23.63
CA SER A 393 -6.36 4.50 22.43
C SER A 393 -5.31 3.66 21.69
N VAL A 394 -4.90 2.57 22.32
CA VAL A 394 -3.99 1.55 21.78
C VAL A 394 -4.55 0.15 22.08
N PHE A 395 -4.31 -0.81 21.19
CA PHE A 395 -4.45 -2.23 21.55
C PHE A 395 -3.24 -2.64 22.40
N ASN A 396 -3.44 -3.58 23.33
CA ASN A 396 -2.37 -4.22 24.07
C ASN A 396 -2.70 -5.70 24.29
N CYS A 397 -1.75 -6.59 23.98
CA CYS A 397 -1.84 -8.01 24.27
C CYS A 397 -0.44 -8.60 24.49
N GLU A 398 -0.35 -9.74 25.16
CA GLU A 398 0.93 -10.40 25.48
C GLU A 398 1.73 -10.81 24.22
N TYR A 399 1.03 -11.13 23.13
CA TYR A 399 1.67 -11.60 21.90
C TYR A 399 2.29 -10.46 21.08
N LEU A 400 1.47 -9.48 20.69
CA LEU A 400 1.83 -8.38 19.78
C LEU A 400 2.28 -7.09 20.52
N GLY A 401 2.15 -7.03 21.85
CA GLY A 401 2.44 -5.83 22.62
C GLY A 401 1.49 -4.67 22.32
N ILE A 402 1.98 -3.44 22.51
CA ILE A 402 1.23 -2.20 22.26
C ILE A 402 1.23 -1.88 20.76
N HIS A 403 0.05 -1.76 20.15
CA HIS A 403 -0.11 -1.52 18.71
C HIS A 403 -1.44 -0.83 18.35
N CYS A 404 -1.54 -0.34 17.11
CA CYS A 404 -2.73 0.26 16.53
C CYS A 404 -3.06 -0.39 15.18
N MET A 405 -4.28 -0.15 14.68
CA MET A 405 -4.69 -0.44 13.31
C MET A 405 -4.38 0.77 12.44
N TRP A 406 -3.62 0.57 11.36
CA TRP A 406 -3.27 1.59 10.39
C TRP A 406 -4.00 1.34 9.06
N ILE A 407 -4.46 2.41 8.39
CA ILE A 407 -5.04 2.35 7.04
C ILE A 407 -4.01 2.84 6.00
N LEU A 408 -3.93 2.18 4.85
CA LEU A 408 -3.12 2.61 3.70
C LEU A 408 -3.73 2.21 2.34
N ASP A 409 -3.05 2.60 1.26
CA ASP A 409 -3.38 2.34 -0.15
C ASP A 409 -4.73 2.92 -0.63
N PHE A 410 -4.80 4.25 -0.72
CA PHE A 410 -5.99 4.98 -1.17
C PHE A 410 -6.01 5.23 -2.68
N ASP A 411 -5.05 4.66 -3.41
CA ASP A 411 -4.78 4.91 -4.82
C ASP A 411 -5.88 4.40 -5.76
N CYS A 412 -6.69 3.46 -5.29
CA CYS A 412 -7.80 2.87 -6.03
C CYS A 412 -9.17 3.40 -5.56
N CYS A 413 -9.23 4.22 -4.51
CA CYS A 413 -10.47 4.82 -4.01
C CYS A 413 -11.10 5.78 -5.02
N ARG A 414 -12.43 5.84 -5.05
CA ARG A 414 -13.21 6.76 -5.88
C ARG A 414 -14.20 7.56 -5.02
N PRO A 415 -14.62 8.77 -5.45
CA PRO A 415 -15.63 9.55 -4.71
C PRO A 415 -16.93 8.77 -4.50
N LEU A 416 -17.47 8.84 -3.29
CA LEU A 416 -18.76 8.30 -2.90
C LEU A 416 -19.84 9.38 -3.05
N SER A 417 -20.88 9.09 -3.83
CA SER A 417 -22.06 9.95 -3.91
C SER A 417 -23.02 9.64 -2.75
N MET A 418 -23.76 10.65 -2.28
CA MET A 418 -24.77 10.49 -1.21
C MET A 418 -26.11 10.02 -1.81
N ASP A 419 -26.06 8.91 -2.56
CA ASP A 419 -27.17 8.33 -3.31
C ASP A 419 -26.99 6.80 -3.48
N ASP A 420 -27.99 6.16 -4.07
CA ASP A 420 -28.02 4.71 -4.31
C ASP A 420 -26.84 4.20 -5.16
N ALA A 421 -26.28 5.03 -6.05
CA ALA A 421 -25.11 4.66 -6.85
C ALA A 421 -23.81 4.69 -6.01
N GLY A 422 -23.75 5.55 -5.00
CA GLY A 422 -22.72 5.51 -3.97
C GLY A 422 -22.86 4.27 -3.10
N ILE A 423 -24.07 3.99 -2.60
CA ILE A 423 -24.39 2.79 -1.79
C ILE A 423 -23.94 1.50 -2.49
N GLU A 424 -24.28 1.35 -3.78
CA GLU A 424 -23.87 0.19 -4.58
C GLU A 424 -22.34 0.10 -4.71
N LYS A 425 -21.65 1.23 -4.94
CA LYS A 425 -20.19 1.28 -5.07
C LYS A 425 -19.47 0.90 -3.76
N ALA A 426 -19.92 1.40 -2.62
CA ALA A 426 -19.40 1.03 -1.30
C ALA A 426 -19.65 -0.44 -0.96
N CYS A 427 -20.82 -0.99 -1.29
CA CYS A 427 -21.09 -2.42 -1.14
C CYS A 427 -20.17 -3.28 -2.03
N GLN A 428 -19.98 -2.88 -3.29
CA GLN A 428 -19.05 -3.56 -4.21
C GLN A 428 -17.61 -3.52 -3.67
N ALA A 429 -17.12 -2.38 -3.17
CA ALA A 429 -15.82 -2.26 -2.52
C ALA A 429 -15.70 -3.18 -1.30
N PHE A 430 -16.68 -3.16 -0.38
CA PHE A 430 -16.71 -4.00 0.83
C PHE A 430 -16.50 -5.50 0.53
N PHE A 431 -17.07 -6.02 -0.56
CA PHE A 431 -16.88 -7.41 -1.00
C PHE A 431 -15.79 -7.64 -2.05
N LYS A 432 -15.19 -6.58 -2.61
CA LYS A 432 -14.05 -6.66 -3.53
C LYS A 432 -12.72 -6.64 -2.77
N ASN A 433 -12.59 -5.84 -1.72
CA ASN A 433 -11.38 -5.76 -0.90
C ASN A 433 -11.03 -7.13 -0.29
N ASP A 434 -9.79 -7.23 0.20
CA ASP A 434 -9.30 -8.30 1.06
C ASP A 434 -10.29 -8.59 2.23
N PRO A 435 -10.25 -9.79 2.84
CA PRO A 435 -11.22 -10.22 3.87
C PRO A 435 -10.99 -9.56 5.24
N PHE A 436 -10.69 -8.26 5.25
CA PHE A 436 -10.61 -7.41 6.45
C PHE A 436 -11.95 -7.39 7.20
N TYR A 437 -13.06 -7.03 6.53
CA TYR A 437 -14.34 -6.79 7.19
C TYR A 437 -15.11 -8.08 7.53
N PRO A 438 -15.75 -8.18 8.73
CA PRO A 438 -16.65 -9.28 9.08
C PRO A 438 -17.75 -9.52 8.04
N ARG A 439 -18.12 -10.77 7.80
CA ARG A 439 -19.09 -11.14 6.77
C ARG A 439 -20.46 -11.47 7.38
N PRO A 440 -21.57 -10.88 6.89
CA PRO A 440 -22.89 -11.01 7.51
C PRO A 440 -23.43 -12.43 7.56
N GLU A 441 -23.16 -13.21 6.52
CA GLU A 441 -23.73 -14.54 6.30
C GLU A 441 -22.70 -15.66 6.52
N SER A 442 -21.83 -15.53 7.53
CA SER A 442 -20.89 -16.61 7.90
C SER A 442 -21.63 -17.90 8.30
N GLU A 443 -20.92 -19.01 8.33
CA GLU A 443 -21.47 -20.29 8.78
C GLU A 443 -21.41 -20.37 10.32
N GLU A 444 -20.27 -19.95 10.88
CA GLU A 444 -20.00 -19.91 12.31
C GLU A 444 -20.89 -18.91 13.06
N ALA A 445 -21.33 -19.28 14.26
CA ALA A 445 -22.15 -18.43 15.11
C ALA A 445 -21.36 -17.22 15.65
N ALA A 446 -20.09 -17.42 16.05
CA ALA A 446 -19.23 -16.36 16.56
C ALA A 446 -19.06 -15.22 15.53
N ASP A 447 -18.81 -15.56 14.27
CA ASP A 447 -18.62 -14.59 13.18
C ASP A 447 -19.87 -13.75 12.91
N LYS A 448 -21.08 -14.31 13.12
CA LYS A 448 -22.34 -13.56 13.04
C LYS A 448 -22.47 -12.53 14.17
N GLU A 449 -21.97 -12.84 15.37
CA GLU A 449 -21.87 -11.85 16.43
C GLU A 449 -20.82 -10.76 16.11
N LEU A 450 -19.69 -11.12 15.48
CA LEU A 450 -18.73 -10.13 14.96
C LEU A 450 -19.36 -9.20 13.91
N TRP A 451 -20.18 -9.72 13.00
CA TRP A 451 -20.96 -8.86 12.09
C TRP A 451 -21.94 -7.94 12.83
N LYS A 452 -22.67 -8.43 13.84
CA LYS A 452 -23.58 -7.58 14.64
C LYS A 452 -22.82 -6.46 15.34
N VAL A 453 -21.63 -6.74 15.90
CA VAL A 453 -20.76 -5.71 16.49
C VAL A 453 -20.33 -4.68 15.43
N PHE A 454 -19.89 -5.14 14.26
CA PHE A 454 -19.54 -4.27 13.14
C PHE A 454 -20.72 -3.37 12.73
N LYS A 455 -21.90 -3.96 12.46
CA LYS A 455 -23.14 -3.27 12.11
C LYS A 455 -23.53 -2.24 13.16
N GLN A 456 -23.52 -2.61 14.45
CA GLN A 456 -23.86 -1.70 15.54
C GLN A 456 -22.90 -0.51 15.63
N ARG A 457 -21.57 -0.76 15.58
CA ARG A 457 -20.57 0.30 15.67
C ARG A 457 -20.59 1.21 14.44
N PHE A 458 -20.64 0.63 13.24
CA PHE A 458 -20.74 1.37 11.98
C PHE A 458 -21.96 2.28 11.97
N LEU A 459 -23.15 1.78 12.37
CA LEU A 459 -24.37 2.58 12.47
C LEU A 459 -24.25 3.72 13.50
N VAL A 460 -23.55 3.53 14.62
CA VAL A 460 -23.32 4.61 15.61
C VAL A 460 -22.36 5.66 15.05
N THR A 461 -21.18 5.27 14.58
CA THR A 461 -20.14 6.21 14.14
C THR A 461 -20.53 6.94 12.86
N SER A 462 -21.21 6.28 11.93
CA SER A 462 -21.73 6.92 10.71
C SER A 462 -22.79 7.98 11.03
N ARG A 463 -23.72 7.70 11.95
CA ARG A 463 -24.73 8.68 12.37
C ARG A 463 -24.13 9.87 13.11
N ARG A 464 -22.99 9.70 13.82
CA ARG A 464 -22.20 10.79 14.43
C ARG A 464 -21.52 11.68 13.39
N ILE A 465 -21.00 11.08 12.31
CA ILE A 465 -20.33 11.84 11.24
C ILE A 465 -21.36 12.62 10.41
N LEU A 466 -22.56 12.06 10.21
CA LEU A 466 -23.65 12.65 9.43
C LEU A 466 -24.66 13.48 10.26
N GLU A 467 -24.28 13.98 11.44
CA GLU A 467 -25.21 14.71 12.33
C GLU A 467 -25.83 15.96 11.64
N ASP A 468 -25.03 16.69 10.85
CA ASP A 468 -25.47 17.86 10.07
C ASP A 468 -26.31 17.51 8.82
N VAL A 469 -26.34 16.24 8.39
CA VAL A 469 -27.00 15.78 7.15
C VAL A 469 -28.45 15.30 7.40
N GLY A 470 -28.94 15.43 8.64
CA GLY A 470 -30.36 15.28 8.95
C GLY A 470 -30.90 13.85 8.80
N GLN A 471 -32.09 13.72 8.20
CA GLN A 471 -32.77 12.42 8.04
C GLN A 471 -32.23 11.62 6.85
N ASP A 472 -31.92 12.28 5.73
CA ASP A 472 -31.47 11.64 4.50
C ASP A 472 -30.14 10.90 4.70
N GLY A 473 -29.20 11.52 5.43
CA GLY A 473 -27.94 10.88 5.82
C GLY A 473 -28.15 9.59 6.62
N ARG A 474 -29.13 9.53 7.52
CA ARG A 474 -29.42 8.31 8.32
C ARG A 474 -29.93 7.16 7.45
N TYR A 475 -30.83 7.47 6.50
CA TYR A 475 -31.38 6.49 5.56
C TYR A 475 -30.27 5.86 4.70
N LEU A 476 -29.30 6.64 4.23
CA LEU A 476 -28.15 6.13 3.46
C LEU A 476 -27.30 5.12 4.26
N VAL A 477 -27.03 5.37 5.54
CA VAL A 477 -26.24 4.44 6.37
C VAL A 477 -26.97 3.10 6.53
N GLU A 478 -28.26 3.14 6.85
CA GLU A 478 -29.08 1.93 7.04
C GLU A 478 -29.18 1.14 5.72
N LYS A 479 -29.39 1.84 4.60
CA LYS A 479 -29.44 1.26 3.25
C LYS A 479 -28.13 0.60 2.81
N LEU A 480 -26.96 1.16 3.17
CA LEU A 480 -25.67 0.53 2.88
C LEU A 480 -25.52 -0.80 3.62
N VAL A 481 -25.87 -0.83 4.90
CA VAL A 481 -25.77 -2.02 5.74
C VAL A 481 -26.70 -3.12 5.22
N ASP A 482 -27.94 -2.79 4.87
CA ASP A 482 -28.91 -3.76 4.37
C ASP A 482 -28.53 -4.29 2.97
N ARG A 483 -27.96 -3.43 2.11
CA ARG A 483 -27.42 -3.82 0.79
C ARG A 483 -26.19 -4.74 0.93
N ILE A 484 -25.35 -4.54 1.95
CA ILE A 484 -24.21 -5.43 2.27
C ILE A 484 -24.72 -6.79 2.77
N GLU A 485 -25.76 -6.83 3.60
CA GLU A 485 -26.37 -8.08 4.05
C GLU A 485 -27.05 -8.83 2.89
N GLU A 486 -27.71 -8.14 1.97
CA GLU A 486 -28.27 -8.73 0.75
C GLU A 486 -27.18 -9.32 -0.16
N GLU A 487 -26.12 -8.56 -0.43
CA GLU A 487 -24.98 -9.04 -1.24
C GLU A 487 -24.34 -10.28 -0.61
N GLY A 488 -24.22 -10.33 0.72
CA GLY A 488 -23.78 -11.51 1.46
C GLY A 488 -24.67 -12.74 1.21
N ARG A 489 -26.00 -12.56 1.25
CA ARG A 489 -26.97 -13.64 0.95
C ARG A 489 -26.89 -14.10 -0.49
N LEU A 490 -26.74 -13.18 -1.44
CA LEU A 490 -26.60 -13.50 -2.86
C LEU A 490 -25.29 -14.25 -3.15
N ARG A 491 -24.19 -13.91 -2.47
CA ARG A 491 -22.89 -14.59 -2.60
C ARG A 491 -22.83 -15.96 -1.95
N ARG A 492 -23.66 -16.23 -0.94
CA ARG A 492 -23.80 -17.57 -0.32
C ARG A 492 -24.71 -18.52 -1.11
N ARG A 493 -25.50 -18.01 -2.07
CA ARG A 493 -26.38 -18.79 -2.95
C ARG A 493 -25.74 -19.20 -4.28
N LYS A 494 -24.46 -18.86 -4.49
CA LYS A 494 -23.65 -19.16 -5.67
C LYS A 494 -22.50 -20.09 -5.28
#